data_AF-A0AAD4Y4D7-F1
#
_entry.id   AF-A0AAD4Y4D7-F1
#
_cell.length_a   1.000
_cell.length_b   1.000
_cell.length_c   1.000
_cell.angle_alpha   90.00
_cell.angle_beta   90.00
_cell.angle_gamma   90.00
#
_symmetry.space_group_name_H-M   'P 1'
#
loop_
_entity.id
_entity.type
_entity.pdbx_description
1 polymer ?
#
loop_
_entity_poly.entity_id
_entity_poly.type
_entity_poly.pdbx_seq_one_letter_code
_entity_poly.pdbx_strand_id
1 'polypeptide(L)'
;MRILGGVISAISEAAAQYNPEPLPPRTHYSNIEANESEEVRQFRRLFAQLAGDDMEVSATELMNILNKVVTRHPDLKTDGFGVDTCRSMVAVMDSDTTGKLGFEEFKYLWNNIKKWQAIYKQFDVDRSGTIGSSELPGAFEAAGFHLNEHLYNMIIRRYSDEGGNMDFDNFISCLVRLDAMFRAFKSLDKDGTGQIQVNIQEWLQLTMYS
;
A
#
# COMPACT_ATOMS: atom_id res chain seq x y z
N MET A 1 23.31 18.43 -22.84
CA MET A 1 22.33 17.33 -22.82
C MET A 1 21.20 17.73 -21.86
N ARG A 2 20.02 18.03 -22.37
CA ARG A 2 18.79 18.35 -21.62
C ARG A 2 17.74 17.28 -21.99
N ILE A 3 17.65 16.18 -21.23
CA ILE A 3 16.58 15.16 -21.43
C ILE A 3 15.93 14.72 -20.10
N LEU A 4 16.37 15.22 -18.93
CA LEU A 4 15.81 14.81 -17.63
C LEU A 4 14.64 15.67 -17.10
N GLY A 5 14.23 16.73 -17.82
CA GLY A 5 13.26 17.71 -17.29
C GLY A 5 11.80 17.23 -17.24
N GLY A 6 11.39 16.34 -18.14
CA GLY A 6 9.96 15.97 -18.30
C GLY A 6 9.46 14.89 -17.33
N VAL A 7 10.35 13.99 -16.88
CA VAL A 7 9.97 12.91 -15.94
C VAL A 7 9.85 13.46 -14.52
N ILE A 8 10.72 14.41 -14.16
CA ILE A 8 10.75 15.02 -12.83
C ILE A 8 9.52 15.90 -12.59
N SER A 9 9.06 16.66 -13.59
CA SER A 9 7.88 17.54 -13.43
C SER A 9 6.60 16.75 -13.17
N ALA A 10 6.39 15.65 -13.88
CA ALA A 10 5.15 14.88 -13.76
C ALA A 10 5.08 14.03 -12.48
N ILE A 11 6.22 13.59 -11.92
CA ILE A 11 6.25 12.93 -10.61
C ILE A 11 5.95 13.94 -9.48
N SER A 12 6.47 15.16 -9.59
CA SER A 12 6.20 16.24 -8.64
C SER A 12 4.70 16.58 -8.58
N GLU A 13 4.04 16.67 -9.74
CA GLU A 13 2.59 16.91 -9.83
C GLU A 13 1.76 15.79 -9.18
N ALA A 14 2.12 14.52 -9.43
CA ALA A 14 1.49 13.37 -8.82
C ALA A 14 1.63 13.38 -7.28
N ALA A 15 2.83 13.70 -6.79
CA ALA A 15 3.11 13.79 -5.37
C ALA A 15 2.36 14.94 -4.71
N ALA A 16 2.21 16.08 -5.38
CA ALA A 16 1.45 17.21 -4.85
C ALA A 16 -0.03 16.85 -4.62
N GLN A 17 -0.63 16.04 -5.50
CA GLN A 17 -2.06 15.73 -5.48
C GLN A 17 -2.43 14.60 -4.50
N TYR A 18 -1.57 13.60 -4.32
CA TYR A 18 -1.87 12.47 -3.45
C TYR A 18 -1.74 12.83 -1.97
N ASN A 19 -2.82 12.88 -1.19
CA ASN A 19 -2.74 13.11 0.25
C ASN A 19 -2.99 11.80 1.03
N PRO A 20 -1.93 11.10 1.49
CA PRO A 20 -2.11 9.88 2.27
C PRO A 20 -2.76 10.20 3.61
N GLU A 21 -3.47 9.21 4.19
CA GLU A 21 -3.92 9.34 5.56
C GLU A 21 -2.69 9.50 6.48
N PRO A 22 -2.72 10.41 7.47
CA PRO A 22 -1.59 10.56 8.38
C PRO A 22 -1.43 9.27 9.19
N LEU A 23 -0.18 8.79 9.32
CA LEU A 23 0.11 7.68 10.23
C LEU A 23 -0.33 8.09 11.66
N PRO A 24 -1.05 7.22 12.38
CA PRO A 24 -1.48 7.54 13.74
C PRO A 24 -0.28 7.78 14.66
N PRO A 25 -0.33 8.78 15.56
CA PRO A 25 0.73 8.97 16.55
C PRO A 25 0.82 7.76 17.48
N ARG A 26 2.05 7.38 17.85
CA ARG A 26 2.32 6.30 18.81
C ARG A 26 1.51 6.50 20.08
N THR A 27 0.62 5.56 20.39
CA THR A 27 -0.10 5.52 21.66
C THR A 27 0.07 4.16 22.31
N HIS A 28 0.42 4.13 23.60
CA HIS A 28 0.53 2.89 24.36
C HIS A 28 -0.85 2.20 24.42
N TYR A 29 -0.88 0.90 24.10
CA TYR A 29 -2.08 0.04 24.03
C TYR A 29 -3.03 0.17 25.22
N SER A 30 -2.52 0.48 26.41
CA SER A 30 -3.28 0.44 27.67
C SER A 30 -4.21 1.63 27.92
N ASN A 31 -4.07 2.76 27.22
CA ASN A 31 -4.73 4.01 27.60
C ASN A 31 -6.05 4.34 26.85
N ILE A 32 -6.52 3.48 25.93
CA ILE A 32 -7.63 3.83 25.01
C ILE A 32 -8.94 3.06 25.28
N GLU A 33 -8.93 2.00 26.08
CA GLU A 33 -10.06 1.05 26.20
C GLU A 33 -11.41 1.66 26.68
N ALA A 34 -11.39 2.80 27.37
CA ALA A 34 -12.59 3.33 28.03
C ALA A 34 -13.57 4.09 27.11
N ASN A 35 -13.20 4.47 25.87
CA ASN A 35 -14.07 5.31 25.02
C ASN A 35 -14.03 4.97 23.51
N GLU A 36 -13.68 3.73 23.16
CA GLU A 36 -13.57 3.29 21.76
C GLU A 36 -14.92 2.91 21.14
N SER A 37 -15.07 3.19 19.84
CA SER A 37 -16.20 2.71 19.05
C SER A 37 -16.21 1.18 18.94
N GLU A 38 -17.37 0.59 18.65
CA GLU A 38 -17.48 -0.86 18.50
C GLU A 38 -16.62 -1.39 17.34
N GLU A 39 -16.50 -0.63 16.26
CA GLU A 39 -15.64 -0.97 15.12
C GLU A 39 -14.16 -1.05 15.54
N VAL A 40 -13.70 -0.10 16.36
CA VAL A 40 -12.32 -0.11 16.88
C VAL A 40 -12.10 -1.31 17.80
N ARG A 41 -13.08 -1.64 18.66
CA ARG A 41 -13.00 -2.83 19.53
C ARG A 41 -12.96 -4.13 18.73
N GLN A 42 -13.77 -4.26 17.69
CA GLN A 42 -13.73 -5.44 16.80
C GLN A 42 -12.38 -5.54 16.08
N PHE A 43 -11.85 -4.41 15.61
CA PHE A 43 -10.55 -4.38 14.96
C PHE A 43 -9.41 -4.74 15.91
N ARG A 44 -9.44 -4.28 17.16
CA ARG A 44 -8.48 -4.70 18.20
C ARG A 44 -8.50 -6.20 18.46
N ARG A 45 -9.69 -6.82 18.50
CA ARG A 45 -9.82 -8.27 18.66
C ARG A 45 -9.23 -9.01 17.47
N LEU A 46 -9.48 -8.54 16.24
CA LEU A 46 -8.88 -9.10 15.03
C LEU A 46 -7.35 -9.00 15.11
N PHE A 47 -6.82 -7.83 15.44
CA PHE A 47 -5.38 -7.62 15.60
C PHE A 47 -4.79 -8.60 16.63
N ALA A 48 -5.35 -8.66 17.83
CA ALA A 48 -4.83 -9.51 18.90
C ALA A 48 -4.87 -11.01 18.54
N GLN A 49 -5.89 -11.45 17.79
CA GLN A 49 -5.95 -12.83 17.29
C GLN A 49 -4.88 -13.14 16.22
N LEU A 50 -4.46 -12.13 15.45
CA LEU A 50 -3.47 -12.29 14.40
C LEU A 50 -2.04 -12.17 14.91
N ALA A 51 -1.79 -11.22 15.81
CA ALA A 51 -0.49 -10.89 16.36
C ALA A 51 -0.01 -11.90 17.43
N GLY A 52 -0.93 -12.67 18.04
CA GLY A 52 -0.56 -13.66 19.03
C GLY A 52 0.16 -13.05 20.25
N ASP A 53 1.18 -13.76 20.75
CA ASP A 53 1.83 -13.46 22.03
C ASP A 53 2.78 -12.26 21.97
N ASP A 54 3.35 -11.94 20.80
CA ASP A 54 4.32 -10.85 20.64
C ASP A 54 3.67 -9.50 20.35
N MET A 55 2.35 -9.47 20.13
CA MET A 55 1.55 -8.27 19.89
C MET A 55 1.98 -7.47 18.65
N GLU A 56 2.59 -8.12 17.66
CA GLU A 56 2.91 -7.55 16.35
C GLU A 56 2.51 -8.51 15.21
N VAL A 57 2.17 -8.00 14.03
CA VAL A 57 1.80 -8.84 12.87
C VAL A 57 3.03 -9.03 11.97
N SER A 58 3.51 -10.26 11.87
CA SER A 58 4.57 -10.67 10.96
C SER A 58 4.10 -10.81 9.51
N ALA A 59 5.05 -10.89 8.58
CA ALA A 59 4.75 -11.15 7.16
C ALA A 59 4.02 -12.49 6.95
N THR A 60 4.30 -13.52 7.75
CA THR A 60 3.62 -14.81 7.66
C THR A 60 2.17 -14.73 8.16
N GLU A 61 1.91 -13.99 9.24
CA GLU A 61 0.55 -13.76 9.73
C GLU A 61 -0.26 -12.91 8.75
N LEU A 62 0.35 -11.87 8.17
CA LEU A 62 -0.26 -11.05 7.12
C LEU A 62 -0.62 -11.91 5.89
N MET A 63 0.29 -12.76 5.44
CA MET A 63 0.07 -13.70 4.34
C MET A 63 -1.12 -14.62 4.61
N ASN A 64 -1.17 -15.21 5.80
CA ASN A 64 -2.24 -16.13 6.20
C ASN A 64 -3.61 -15.45 6.22
N ILE A 65 -3.71 -14.23 6.76
CA ILE A 65 -4.99 -13.53 6.83
C ILE A 65 -5.45 -13.05 5.45
N LEU A 66 -4.56 -12.53 4.61
CA LEU A 66 -4.92 -12.08 3.26
C LEU A 66 -5.40 -13.25 2.39
N ASN A 67 -4.70 -14.39 2.44
CA ASN A 67 -5.13 -15.60 1.74
C ASN A 67 -6.48 -16.14 2.27
N LYS A 68 -6.73 -16.02 3.57
CA LYS A 68 -8.04 -16.36 4.16
C LYS A 68 -9.16 -15.41 3.71
N VAL A 69 -8.86 -14.15 3.42
CA VAL A 69 -9.85 -13.18 2.92
C VAL A 69 -10.20 -13.46 1.47
N VAL A 70 -9.21 -13.62 0.58
CA VAL A 70 -9.47 -13.82 -0.85
C VAL A 70 -10.24 -15.11 -1.15
N THR A 71 -10.05 -16.17 -0.37
CA THR A 71 -10.85 -17.41 -0.51
C THR A 71 -12.35 -17.22 -0.26
N ARG A 72 -12.75 -16.11 0.39
CA ARG A 72 -14.17 -15.75 0.60
C ARG A 72 -14.73 -14.82 -0.48
N HIS A 73 -13.89 -14.41 -1.44
CA HIS A 73 -14.22 -13.47 -2.50
C HIS A 73 -13.82 -14.08 -3.85
N PRO A 74 -14.64 -14.98 -4.42
CA PRO A 74 -14.32 -15.66 -5.68
C PRO A 74 -14.27 -14.70 -6.89
N ASP A 75 -14.77 -13.49 -6.73
CA ASP A 75 -14.68 -12.39 -7.69
C ASP A 75 -13.29 -11.72 -7.74
N LEU A 76 -12.42 -12.00 -6.78
CA LEU A 76 -11.05 -11.52 -6.76
C LEU A 76 -10.12 -12.62 -7.28
N LYS A 77 -9.71 -12.56 -8.56
CA LYS A 77 -8.69 -13.49 -9.05
C LYS A 77 -7.34 -13.13 -8.45
N THR A 78 -6.60 -14.16 -8.08
CA THR A 78 -5.26 -14.08 -7.46
C THR A 78 -4.64 -15.47 -7.52
N ASP A 79 -3.31 -15.54 -7.64
CA ASP A 79 -2.55 -16.77 -7.42
C ASP A 79 -2.17 -16.98 -5.94
N GLY A 80 -2.52 -16.00 -5.09
CA GLY A 80 -2.34 -16.00 -3.65
C GLY A 80 -1.25 -15.02 -3.21
N PHE A 81 -1.45 -14.41 -2.03
CA PHE A 81 -0.41 -13.57 -1.44
C PHE A 81 0.78 -14.43 -1.02
N GLY A 82 1.91 -14.29 -1.73
CA GLY A 82 3.17 -14.93 -1.40
C GLY A 82 3.88 -14.29 -0.21
N VAL A 83 4.80 -15.04 0.41
CA VAL A 83 5.56 -14.56 1.58
C VAL A 83 6.42 -13.34 1.26
N ASP A 84 7.02 -13.28 0.07
CA ASP A 84 7.90 -12.15 -0.31
C ASP A 84 7.09 -10.88 -0.60
N THR A 85 5.90 -11.00 -1.18
CA THR A 85 4.93 -9.90 -1.30
C THR A 85 4.56 -9.36 0.07
N CYS A 86 4.24 -10.24 1.02
CA CYS A 86 3.88 -9.82 2.38
C CYS A 86 5.07 -9.25 3.16
N ARG A 87 6.30 -9.72 2.94
CA ARG A 87 7.51 -9.13 3.50
C ARG A 87 7.73 -7.71 3.00
N SER A 88 7.58 -7.47 1.70
CA SER A 88 7.69 -6.12 1.12
C SER A 88 6.60 -5.20 1.67
N MET A 89 5.35 -5.68 1.78
CA MET A 89 4.26 -4.92 2.42
C MET A 89 4.57 -4.57 3.88
N VAL A 90 5.10 -5.51 4.66
CA VAL A 90 5.50 -5.23 6.04
C VAL A 90 6.63 -4.20 6.07
N ALA A 91 7.68 -4.38 5.27
CA ALA A 91 8.84 -3.48 5.26
C ALA A 91 8.46 -2.02 4.94
N VAL A 92 7.57 -1.77 3.98
CA VAL A 92 7.14 -0.39 3.63
C VAL A 92 6.15 0.23 4.62
N MET A 93 5.58 -0.59 5.50
CA MET A 93 4.62 -0.18 6.53
C MET A 93 5.24 -0.07 7.92
N ASP A 94 6.33 -0.79 8.18
CA ASP A 94 7.12 -0.83 9.40
C ASP A 94 7.91 0.47 9.58
N SER A 95 7.25 1.45 10.18
CA SER A 95 7.75 2.81 10.39
C SER A 95 8.72 2.90 11.57
N ASP A 96 8.67 1.95 12.49
CA ASP A 96 9.49 1.90 13.68
C ASP A 96 10.63 0.87 13.63
N THR A 97 10.76 0.17 12.50
CA THR A 97 11.84 -0.79 12.19
C THR A 97 11.88 -1.98 13.14
N THR A 98 10.72 -2.42 13.61
CA THR A 98 10.58 -3.62 14.44
C THR A 98 10.72 -4.91 13.62
N GLY A 99 10.52 -4.83 12.31
CA GLY A 99 10.44 -5.97 11.39
C GLY A 99 9.05 -6.59 11.31
N LYS A 100 8.06 -6.03 11.99
CA LYS A 100 6.66 -6.46 12.04
C LYS A 100 5.75 -5.24 12.08
N LEU A 101 4.43 -5.46 12.14
CA LEU A 101 3.45 -4.37 12.19
C LEU A 101 2.81 -4.28 13.57
N GLY A 102 2.99 -3.13 14.23
CA GLY A 102 2.22 -2.79 15.42
C GLY A 102 0.74 -2.49 15.08
N PHE A 103 -0.08 -2.22 16.11
CA PHE A 103 -1.52 -1.95 15.92
C PHE A 103 -1.83 -0.92 14.84
N GLU A 104 -1.19 0.26 14.93
CA GLU A 104 -1.53 1.41 14.11
C GLU A 104 -1.05 1.22 12.66
N GLU A 105 0.09 0.57 12.47
CA GLU A 105 0.62 0.23 11.14
C GLU A 105 -0.27 -0.81 10.46
N PHE A 106 -0.64 -1.87 11.19
CA PHE A 106 -1.57 -2.87 10.68
C PHE A 106 -2.95 -2.28 10.40
N LYS A 107 -3.45 -1.39 11.27
CA LYS A 107 -4.72 -0.68 11.07
C LYS A 107 -4.72 0.16 9.80
N TYR A 108 -3.66 0.93 9.58
CA TYR A 108 -3.50 1.72 8.37
C TYR A 108 -3.49 0.83 7.14
N LEU A 109 -2.65 -0.21 7.14
CA LEU A 109 -2.56 -1.16 6.03
C LEU A 109 -3.92 -1.82 5.75
N TRP A 110 -4.59 -2.33 6.78
CA TRP A 110 -5.86 -3.03 6.65
C TRP A 110 -6.98 -2.13 6.12
N ASN A 111 -7.04 -0.87 6.56
CA ASN A 111 -8.04 0.07 6.08
C ASN A 111 -7.84 0.40 4.60
N ASN A 112 -6.60 0.60 4.17
CA ASN A 112 -6.28 0.80 2.76
C ASN A 112 -6.59 -0.45 1.92
N ILE A 113 -6.26 -1.65 2.38
CA ILE A 113 -6.61 -2.90 1.67
C ILE A 113 -8.12 -3.01 1.48
N LYS A 114 -8.94 -2.74 2.51
CA LYS A 114 -10.42 -2.74 2.37
C LYS A 114 -10.90 -1.71 1.35
N LYS A 115 -10.36 -0.49 1.38
CA LYS A 115 -10.69 0.59 0.44
C LYS A 115 -10.35 0.18 -0.99
N TRP A 116 -9.14 -0.30 -1.22
CA TRP A 116 -8.65 -0.70 -2.53
C TRP A 116 -9.33 -1.97 -3.05
N GLN A 117 -9.74 -2.89 -2.17
CA GLN A 117 -10.61 -4.01 -2.54
C GLN A 117 -11.95 -3.54 -3.09
N ALA A 118 -12.58 -2.54 -2.46
CA ALA A 118 -13.83 -1.99 -2.97
C ALA A 118 -13.65 -1.32 -4.33
N ILE A 119 -12.56 -0.58 -4.53
CA ILE A 119 -12.19 0.04 -5.82
C ILE A 119 -11.95 -1.04 -6.87
N TYR A 120 -11.20 -2.09 -6.58
CA TYR A 120 -10.94 -3.18 -7.50
C TYR A 120 -12.24 -3.77 -8.06
N LYS A 121 -13.19 -4.10 -7.16
CA LYS A 121 -14.50 -4.64 -7.55
C LYS A 121 -15.36 -3.64 -8.34
N GLN A 122 -15.17 -2.34 -8.10
CA GLN A 122 -15.92 -1.30 -8.80
C GLN A 122 -15.40 -1.09 -10.23
N PHE A 123 -14.09 -1.23 -10.44
CA PHE A 123 -13.41 -0.92 -11.71
C PHE A 123 -13.13 -2.14 -12.58
N ASP A 124 -13.30 -3.36 -12.07
CA ASP A 124 -13.44 -4.59 -12.88
C ASP A 124 -14.82 -4.59 -13.56
N VAL A 125 -14.95 -3.77 -14.62
CA VAL A 125 -16.23 -3.50 -15.29
C VAL A 125 -16.65 -4.69 -16.13
N ASP A 126 -15.69 -5.35 -16.77
CA ASP A 126 -15.93 -6.54 -17.58
C ASP A 126 -16.13 -7.82 -16.74
N ARG A 127 -15.93 -7.74 -15.42
CA ARG A 127 -16.05 -8.85 -14.46
C ARG A 127 -15.11 -9.99 -14.79
N SER A 128 -13.95 -9.68 -15.34
CA SER A 128 -12.88 -10.63 -15.59
C SER A 128 -12.30 -11.17 -14.27
N GLY A 129 -12.52 -10.47 -13.15
CA GLY A 129 -11.87 -10.71 -11.87
C GLY A 129 -10.45 -10.13 -11.82
N THR A 130 -10.05 -9.37 -12.84
CA THR A 130 -8.76 -8.71 -13.00
C THR A 130 -8.96 -7.23 -13.33
N ILE A 131 -7.94 -6.39 -13.13
CA ILE A 131 -7.95 -5.00 -13.62
C ILE A 131 -7.11 -4.94 -14.89
N GLY A 132 -7.77 -4.70 -16.02
CA GLY A 132 -7.12 -4.52 -17.31
C GLY A 132 -6.42 -3.16 -17.44
N SER A 133 -5.48 -3.06 -18.38
CA SER A 133 -4.76 -1.81 -18.68
C SER A 133 -5.64 -0.59 -18.97
N SER A 134 -6.86 -0.78 -19.51
CA SER A 134 -7.84 0.29 -19.73
C SER A 134 -8.61 0.69 -18.47
N GLU A 135 -8.71 -0.19 -17.47
CA GLU A 135 -9.43 0.04 -16.21
C GLU A 135 -8.50 0.63 -15.14
N LEU A 136 -7.21 0.30 -15.21
CA LEU A 136 -6.19 0.68 -14.24
C LEU A 136 -6.13 2.19 -13.94
N PRO A 137 -6.17 3.10 -14.93
CA PRO A 137 -6.10 4.54 -14.63
C PRO A 137 -7.27 5.01 -13.77
N GLY A 138 -8.50 4.55 -14.06
CA GLY A 138 -9.68 4.91 -13.29
C GLY A 138 -9.61 4.37 -11.86
N ALA A 139 -9.13 3.13 -11.68
CA ALA A 139 -8.95 2.53 -10.36
C ALA A 139 -7.91 3.31 -9.53
N PHE A 140 -6.79 3.72 -10.14
CA PHE A 140 -5.74 4.48 -9.47
C PHE A 140 -6.20 5.90 -9.11
N GLU A 141 -6.93 6.57 -10.01
CA GLU A 141 -7.55 7.86 -9.71
C GLU A 141 -8.54 7.78 -8.54
N ALA A 142 -9.39 6.75 -8.50
CA ALA A 142 -10.30 6.52 -7.38
C ALA A 142 -9.58 6.20 -6.06
N ALA A 143 -8.39 5.60 -6.13
CA ALA A 143 -7.52 5.40 -4.99
C ALA A 143 -6.80 6.69 -4.54
N GLY A 144 -6.81 7.73 -5.38
CA GLY A 144 -6.25 9.07 -5.14
C GLY A 144 -4.94 9.34 -5.88
N PHE A 145 -4.46 8.39 -6.70
CA PHE A 145 -3.20 8.50 -7.42
C PHE A 145 -3.42 9.07 -8.82
N HIS A 146 -2.68 10.12 -9.16
CA HIS A 146 -2.74 10.74 -10.49
C HIS A 146 -1.36 10.62 -11.11
N LEU A 147 -1.18 9.62 -11.97
CA LEU A 147 0.11 9.28 -12.57
C LEU A 147 0.10 9.65 -14.05
N ASN A 148 1.28 9.96 -14.58
CA ASN A 148 1.45 10.12 -16.02
C ASN A 148 1.46 8.75 -16.74
N GLU A 149 1.22 8.78 -18.05
CA GLU A 149 1.18 7.58 -18.92
C GLU A 149 2.47 6.73 -18.83
N HIS A 150 3.62 7.38 -18.68
CA HIS A 150 4.90 6.67 -18.59
C HIS A 150 4.99 5.79 -17.33
N LEU A 151 4.53 6.31 -16.19
CA LEU A 151 4.46 5.54 -14.95
C LEU A 151 3.44 4.40 -15.02
N TYR A 152 2.26 4.64 -15.61
CA TYR A 152 1.29 3.56 -15.85
C TYR A 152 1.90 2.41 -16.66
N ASN A 153 2.63 2.75 -17.73
CA ASN A 153 3.31 1.75 -18.55
C ASN A 153 4.36 0.94 -17.76
N MET A 154 5.09 1.57 -16.83
CA MET A 154 6.03 0.86 -15.95
C MET A 154 5.31 -0.05 -14.95
N ILE A 155 4.21 0.43 -14.37
CA ILE A 155 3.38 -0.33 -13.43
C ILE A 155 2.80 -1.57 -14.11
N ILE A 156 2.19 -1.41 -15.28
CA ILE A 156 1.62 -2.52 -16.05
C ILE A 156 2.69 -3.58 -16.35
N ARG A 157 3.87 -3.16 -16.84
CA ARG A 157 4.97 -4.11 -17.13
C ARG A 157 5.48 -4.87 -15.89
N ARG A 158 5.36 -4.28 -14.70
CA ARG A 158 5.88 -4.87 -13.47
C ARG A 158 4.86 -5.75 -12.73
N TYR A 159 3.58 -5.41 -12.80
CA TYR A 159 2.53 -5.98 -11.96
C TYR A 159 1.41 -6.67 -12.73
N SER A 160 1.36 -6.54 -14.06
CA SER A 160 0.36 -7.22 -14.89
C SER A 160 0.97 -8.41 -15.63
N ASP A 161 0.09 -9.32 -16.06
CA ASP A 161 0.45 -10.42 -16.97
C ASP A 161 0.79 -9.93 -18.40
N GLU A 162 1.15 -10.86 -19.29
CA GLU A 162 1.46 -10.55 -20.70
C GLU A 162 0.29 -9.92 -21.46
N GLY A 163 -0.95 -10.11 -20.99
CA GLY A 163 -2.16 -9.49 -21.52
C GLY A 163 -2.44 -8.10 -20.96
N GLY A 164 -1.64 -7.61 -20.01
CA GLY A 164 -1.86 -6.34 -19.34
C GLY A 164 -2.99 -6.38 -18.30
N ASN A 165 -3.31 -7.57 -17.76
CA ASN A 165 -4.29 -7.75 -16.70
C ASN A 165 -3.57 -7.91 -15.36
N MET A 166 -4.03 -7.18 -14.34
CA MET A 166 -3.50 -7.20 -12.98
C MET A 166 -4.46 -7.94 -12.05
N ASP A 167 -4.01 -9.03 -11.46
CA ASP A 167 -4.76 -9.75 -10.44
C ASP A 167 -4.71 -9.04 -9.07
N PHE A 168 -5.47 -9.54 -8.10
CA PHE A 168 -5.79 -8.81 -6.89
C PHE A 168 -4.59 -8.61 -5.97
N ASP A 169 -3.73 -9.61 -5.79
CA ASP A 169 -2.54 -9.50 -4.93
C ASP A 169 -1.49 -8.56 -5.53
N ASN A 170 -1.28 -8.57 -6.86
CA ASN A 170 -0.41 -7.60 -7.52
C ASN A 170 -0.97 -6.18 -7.44
N PHE A 171 -2.29 -6.01 -7.57
CA PHE A 171 -2.94 -4.70 -7.40
C PHE A 171 -2.74 -4.13 -6.00
N ILE A 172 -3.01 -4.93 -4.96
CA ILE A 172 -2.80 -4.51 -3.57
C ILE A 172 -1.31 -4.24 -3.29
N SER A 173 -0.41 -5.12 -3.74
CA SER A 173 1.04 -4.94 -3.61
C SER A 173 1.52 -3.64 -4.23
N CYS A 174 1.06 -3.34 -5.45
CA CYS A 174 1.39 -2.11 -6.15
C CYS A 174 0.91 -0.87 -5.38
N LEU A 175 -0.34 -0.84 -4.92
CA LEU A 175 -0.88 0.34 -4.21
C LEU A 175 -0.25 0.54 -2.83
N VAL A 176 0.03 -0.53 -2.08
CA VAL A 176 0.77 -0.44 -0.80
C VAL A 176 2.15 0.20 -1.04
N ARG A 177 2.88 -0.29 -2.04
CA ARG A 177 4.21 0.24 -2.38
C ARG A 177 4.12 1.70 -2.85
N LEU A 178 3.14 2.02 -3.69
CA LEU A 178 2.97 3.37 -4.24
C LEU A 178 2.64 4.39 -3.14
N ASP A 179 1.68 4.08 -2.26
CA ASP A 179 1.33 4.89 -1.09
C ASP A 179 2.57 5.16 -0.22
N ALA A 180 3.34 4.10 0.10
CA ALA A 180 4.53 4.22 0.93
C ALA A 180 5.60 5.12 0.31
N MET A 181 5.84 4.99 -1.00
CA MET A 181 6.80 5.84 -1.71
C MET A 181 6.38 7.31 -1.71
N PHE A 182 5.09 7.62 -1.90
CA PHE A 182 4.60 8.99 -1.78
C PHE A 182 4.72 9.52 -0.35
N ARG A 183 4.38 8.73 0.68
CA ARG A 183 4.55 9.11 2.09
C ARG A 183 6.00 9.40 2.43
N ALA A 184 6.93 8.54 2.01
CA ALA A 184 8.36 8.71 2.24
C ALA A 184 8.90 9.96 1.54
N PHE A 185 8.48 10.22 0.29
CA PHE A 185 8.88 11.43 -0.41
C PHE A 185 8.36 12.70 0.30
N LYS A 186 7.08 12.73 0.68
CA LYS A 186 6.46 13.87 1.37
C LYS A 186 7.04 14.16 2.75
N SER A 187 7.47 13.14 3.48
CA SER A 187 8.09 13.35 4.80
C SER A 187 9.44 14.04 4.70
N LEU A 188 10.12 13.89 3.57
CA LEU A 188 11.41 14.53 3.24
C LEU A 188 11.23 15.90 2.57
N ASP A 189 10.24 16.08 1.69
CA ASP A 189 9.94 17.33 0.98
C ASP A 189 8.91 18.20 1.72
N LYS A 190 9.27 18.69 2.92
CA LYS A 190 8.34 19.46 3.79
C LYS A 190 7.88 20.79 3.19
N ASP A 191 8.69 21.36 2.30
CA ASP A 191 8.42 22.64 1.65
C ASP A 191 7.65 22.48 0.32
N GLY A 192 7.34 21.24 -0.09
CA GLY A 192 6.59 20.94 -1.31
C GLY A 192 7.30 21.39 -2.58
N THR A 193 8.63 21.26 -2.61
CA THR A 193 9.48 21.68 -3.74
C THR A 193 9.40 20.72 -4.92
N GLY A 194 8.92 19.50 -4.70
CA GLY A 194 8.95 18.41 -5.67
C GLY A 194 10.33 17.77 -5.81
N GLN A 195 11.26 18.04 -4.89
CA GLN A 195 12.61 17.49 -4.90
C GLN A 195 13.06 17.09 -3.48
N ILE A 196 13.87 16.03 -3.40
CA ILE A 196 14.53 15.62 -2.15
C ILE A 196 16.03 15.52 -2.39
N GLN A 197 16.82 15.85 -1.38
CA GLN A 197 18.26 15.65 -1.37
C GLN A 197 18.60 14.58 -0.34
N VAL A 198 19.27 13.52 -0.78
CA VAL A 198 19.67 12.40 0.08
C VAL A 198 21.12 12.01 -0.18
N ASN A 199 21.81 11.55 0.85
CA ASN A 199 23.11 10.90 0.73
C ASN A 199 22.96 9.40 0.42
N ILE A 200 24.07 8.70 0.20
CA ILE A 200 24.04 7.26 -0.16
C ILE A 200 23.43 6.38 0.93
N GLN A 201 23.64 6.70 2.21
CA GLN A 201 23.09 5.93 3.32
C GLN A 201 21.57 6.08 3.39
N GLU A 202 21.07 7.31 3.27
CA GLU A 202 19.62 7.60 3.23
C GLU A 202 18.97 6.96 2.01
N TRP A 203 19.62 7.03 0.84
CA TRP A 203 19.14 6.36 -0.38
C TRP A 203 19.01 4.85 -0.21
N LEU A 204 20.03 4.20 0.38
CA LEU A 204 20.00 2.76 0.65
C LEU A 204 18.91 2.40 1.65
N GLN A 205 18.69 3.21 2.70
CA GLN A 205 17.61 3.00 3.65
C GLN A 205 16.24 3.08 2.99
N LEU A 206 16.00 4.09 2.13
CA LEU A 206 14.73 4.30 1.45
C LEU A 206 14.39 3.21 0.42
N THR A 207 15.40 2.57 -0.17
CA THR A 207 15.21 1.66 -1.31
C THR A 207 15.38 0.20 -0.97
N MET A 208 16.21 -0.15 0.01
CA MET A 208 16.48 -1.55 0.36
C MET A 208 15.53 -2.11 1.41
N TYR A 209 14.99 -1.26 2.29
CA TYR A 209 13.95 -1.66 3.24
C TYR A 209 12.58 -1.24 2.70
N SER A 210 12.16 -1.90 1.61
CA SER A 210 10.93 -1.61 0.86
C SER A 210 10.28 -2.86 0.25
#